data_AF-A0AAV2U2R5-F1
#
_entry.id   AF-A0AAV2U2R5-F1
#
_cell.length_a   1.000
_cell.length_b   1.000
_cell.length_c   1.000
_cell.angle_alpha   90.00
_cell.angle_beta   90.00
_cell.angle_gamma   90.00
#
_symmetry.space_group_name_H-M   'P 1'
#
loop_
_entity.id
_entity.type
_entity.pdbx_description
1 polymer ?
#
loop_
_entity_poly.entity_id
_entity_poly.type
_entity_poly.pdbx_seq_one_letter_code
_entity_poly.pdbx_strand_id
1 'polypeptide(L)' 'MMKKIDVLKDLMAKNEWKKAISLASKFPRLGNAKDAIKSAQMAYTNPNFVRQIKKDPDKLIYQGIQALIAKYG' A
#
# COMPACT_ATOMS: atom_id res chain seq x y z
N MET A 1 1.45 17.64 -17.33
CA MET A 1 0.64 17.36 -16.12
C MET A 1 1.10 16.03 -15.55
N MET A 2 1.75 16.00 -14.39
CA MET A 2 2.32 14.77 -13.81
C MET A 2 1.18 13.89 -13.28
N LYS A 3 1.02 12.65 -13.79
CA LYS A 3 -0.04 11.77 -13.28
C LYS A 3 0.42 11.20 -11.95
N LYS A 4 -0.47 11.14 -10.96
CA LYS A 4 -0.15 10.51 -9.67
C LYS A 4 0.27 9.03 -9.82
N ILE A 5 -0.13 8.39 -10.91
CA ILE A 5 0.31 7.04 -11.30
C ILE A 5 1.80 7.01 -11.66
N ASP A 6 2.33 8.04 -12.32
CA ASP A 6 3.75 8.08 -12.69
C ASP A 6 4.62 8.19 -11.43
N VAL A 7 4.19 9.00 -10.46
CA VAL A 7 4.81 9.10 -9.13
C VAL A 7 4.72 7.77 -8.39
N LEU A 8 3.60 7.05 -8.49
CA LEU A 8 3.45 5.73 -7.89
C LEU A 8 4.46 4.74 -8.46
N LYS A 9 4.62 4.71 -9.79
CA LYS A 9 5.59 3.84 -10.47
C LYS A 9 7.03 4.16 -10.10
N ASP A 10 7.38 5.45 -10.01
CA ASP A 10 8.71 5.88 -9.56
C ASP A 10 8.99 5.44 -8.10
N LEU A 11 7.99 5.58 -7.21
CA LEU A 11 8.11 5.09 -5.83
C LEU A 11 8.25 3.57 -5.76
N MET A 12 7.53 2.83 -6.60
CA MET A 12 7.68 1.37 -6.71
C MET A 12 9.09 0.99 -7.21
N ALA A 13 9.61 1.67 -8.23
CA ALA A 13 10.95 1.42 -8.76
C ALA A 13 12.06 1.73 -7.74
N LYS A 14 11.82 2.70 -6.85
CA LYS A 14 12.73 3.09 -5.75
C LYS A 14 12.57 2.24 -4.48
N ASN A 15 11.73 1.19 -4.50
CA ASN A 15 11.37 0.40 -3.31
C ASN A 15 10.79 1.24 -2.14
N GLU A 16 10.23 2.41 -2.45
CA GLU A 16 9.63 3.34 -1.49
C GLU A 16 8.18 2.95 -1.18
N TRP A 17 7.99 1.72 -0.71
CA TRP A 17 6.68 1.08 -0.54
C TRP A 17 5.75 1.83 0.43
N LYS A 18 6.29 2.38 1.52
CA LYS A 18 5.51 3.17 2.49
C LYS A 18 4.86 4.39 1.83
N LYS A 19 5.63 5.12 1.00
CA LYS A 19 5.12 6.28 0.24
C LYS A 19 4.19 5.83 -0.87
N ALA A 20 4.52 4.74 -1.57
CA ALA A 20 3.69 4.18 -2.64
C ALA A 20 2.29 3.79 -2.12
N ILE A 21 2.21 3.07 -1.00
CA ILE A 21 0.94 2.68 -0.36
C ILE A 21 0.16 3.91 0.10
N SER A 22 0.84 4.90 0.70
CA SER A 22 0.17 6.13 1.14
C SER A 22 -0.33 7.01 -0.01
N LEU A 23 0.30 6.95 -1.18
CA LEU A 23 -0.16 7.62 -2.37
C LEU A 23 -1.33 6.85 -2.99
N ALA A 24 -1.18 5.54 -3.12
CA ALA A 24 -2.20 4.65 -3.65
C ALA A 24 -3.48 4.69 -2.81
N SER A 25 -3.40 4.80 -1.48
CA SER A 25 -4.58 4.88 -0.61
C SER A 25 -5.48 6.08 -0.89
N LYS A 26 -4.96 7.12 -1.56
CA LYS A 26 -5.71 8.33 -1.95
C LYS A 26 -6.38 8.19 -3.32
N PHE A 27 -6.18 7.09 -4.03
CA PHE A 27 -6.78 6.91 -5.35
C PHE A 27 -8.26 6.54 -5.24
N PRO A 28 -9.15 7.19 -6.01
CA PRO A 28 -10.58 6.90 -5.96
C PRO A 28 -10.95 5.53 -6.55
N ARG A 29 -10.10 4.95 -7.41
CA ARG A 29 -10.38 3.70 -8.16
C ARG A 29 -9.38 2.58 -7.88
N LEU A 30 -9.31 2.13 -6.62
CA LEU A 30 -8.50 0.95 -6.26
C LEU A 30 -9.27 -0.37 -6.39
N GLY A 31 -10.61 -0.33 -6.34
CA GLY A 31 -11.46 -1.52 -6.35
C GLY A 31 -11.05 -2.49 -5.24
N ASN A 32 -10.89 -3.76 -5.59
CA ASN A 32 -10.56 -4.84 -4.65
C ASN A 32 -9.18 -4.70 -3.99
N ALA A 33 -8.27 -3.90 -4.55
CA ALA A 33 -6.95 -3.65 -3.95
C ALA A 33 -7.00 -2.65 -2.77
N LYS A 34 -8.14 -1.94 -2.59
CA LYS A 34 -8.30 -0.88 -1.59
C LYS A 34 -8.08 -1.40 -0.16
N ASP A 35 -8.65 -2.55 0.16
CA ASP A 35 -8.58 -3.10 1.52
C ASP A 35 -7.18 -3.61 1.87
N ALA A 36 -6.48 -4.23 0.90
CA ALA A 36 -5.09 -4.62 1.07
C ALA A 36 -4.17 -3.40 1.30
N ILE A 37 -4.35 -2.34 0.50
CA ILE A 37 -3.57 -1.11 0.61
C ILE A 37 -3.86 -0.37 1.93
N LYS A 38 -5.13 -0.29 2.35
CA LYS A 38 -5.49 0.27 3.67
C LYS A 38 -4.91 -0.55 4.82
N SER A 39 -4.94 -1.87 4.72
CA SER A 39 -4.39 -2.76 5.73
C SER A 39 -2.87 -2.60 5.86
N ALA A 40 -2.17 -2.51 4.72
CA ALA A 40 -0.74 -2.22 4.69
C ALA A 40 -0.40 -0.83 5.23
N GLN A 41 -1.19 0.20 4.88
CA GLN A 41 -1.05 1.54 5.43
C GLN A 41 -1.17 1.51 6.96
N MET A 42 -2.16 0.77 7.48
CA MET A 42 -2.38 0.63 8.92
C MET A 42 -1.25 -0.14 9.62
N ALA A 43 -0.68 -1.14 8.97
CA ALA A 43 0.52 -1.82 9.46
C ALA A 43 1.74 -0.89 9.51
N TYR A 44 1.89 0.03 8.56
CA TYR A 44 2.95 1.03 8.57
C TYR A 44 2.74 2.14 9.61
N THR A 45 1.50 2.58 9.86
CA THR A 45 1.22 3.68 10.79
C THR A 45 1.03 3.21 12.22
N ASN A 46 0.45 2.03 12.42
CA ASN A 46 0.17 1.47 13.74
C ASN A 46 0.38 -0.07 13.76
N PRO A 47 1.65 -0.53 13.73
CA PRO A 47 1.95 -1.95 13.79
C PRO A 47 1.47 -2.61 15.10
N ASN A 48 1.42 -1.86 16.20
CA ASN A 48 0.94 -2.35 17.49
C ASN A 48 -0.54 -2.72 17.44
N PHE A 49 -1.37 -1.86 16.84
CA PHE A 49 -2.80 -2.16 16.65
C PHE A 49 -3.01 -3.41 15.80
N VAL A 50 -2.23 -3.58 14.73
CA VAL A 50 -2.28 -4.78 13.89
C VAL A 50 -1.95 -6.05 14.70
N ARG A 51 -0.91 -5.99 15.55
CA ARG A 51 -0.57 -7.09 16.46
C ARG A 51 -1.67 -7.35 17.50
N GLN A 52 -2.32 -6.30 18.01
CA GLN A 52 -3.43 -6.42 18.98
C GLN A 52 -4.63 -7.15 18.38
N ILE A 53 -4.95 -6.93 17.10
CA ILE A 53 -6.02 -7.67 16.39
C ILE A 53 -5.56 -9.06 15.90
N LYS A 54 -4.45 -9.59 16.44
CA LYS A 54 -3.83 -10.87 16.08
C LYS A 54 -3.49 -11.00 14.59
N LYS A 55 -3.17 -9.88 13.94
CA LYS A 55 -2.66 -9.87 12.56
C LYS A 55 -1.17 -9.61 12.54
N ASP A 56 -0.54 -10.04 11.47
CA ASP A 56 0.88 -9.83 11.22
C ASP A 56 1.06 -8.56 10.35
N PRO A 57 1.67 -7.48 10.89
CA PRO A 57 1.89 -6.24 10.13
C PRO A 57 2.76 -6.46 8.90
N ASP A 58 3.78 -7.30 8.97
CA ASP A 58 4.67 -7.57 7.84
C ASP A 58 3.92 -8.30 6.72
N LYS A 59 3.04 -9.24 7.10
CA LYS A 59 2.16 -9.93 6.15
C LYS A 59 1.18 -8.97 5.47
N LEU A 60 0.60 -8.03 6.22
CA LEU A 60 -0.31 -7.02 5.65
C LEU A 60 0.42 -6.08 4.69
N ILE A 61 1.64 -5.66 5.05
CA ILE A 61 2.50 -4.84 4.18
C ILE A 61 2.79 -5.59 2.88
N TYR A 62 3.20 -6.85 2.97
CA TYR A 62 3.48 -7.68 1.80
C TYR A 62 2.24 -7.83 0.90
N GLN A 63 1.07 -8.12 1.48
CA GLN A 63 -0.19 -8.20 0.73
C GLN A 63 -0.54 -6.89 0.03
N GLY A 64 -0.34 -5.75 0.70
CA GLY A 64 -0.53 -4.43 0.09
C GLY A 64 0.41 -4.19 -1.09
N ILE A 65 1.69 -4.53 -0.94
CA ILE A 65 2.69 -4.41 -2.01
C ILE A 65 2.31 -5.29 -3.20
N GLN A 66 1.97 -6.56 -2.98
CA GLN A 66 1.55 -7.48 -4.03
C GLN A 66 0.30 -7.00 -4.76
N ALA A 67 -0.70 -6.48 -4.04
CA ALA A 67 -1.91 -5.93 -4.66
C ALA A 67 -1.60 -4.68 -5.52
N LEU A 68 -0.61 -3.89 -5.11
CA LEU A 68 -0.19 -2.68 -5.80
C LEU A 68 0.62 -3.03 -7.06
N ILE A 69 1.53 -4.01 -6.98
CA ILE A 69 2.24 -4.58 -8.12
C ILE A 69 1.26 -5.24 -9.10
N ALA A 70 0.32 -6.06 -8.64
CA ALA A 70 -0.66 -6.70 -9.53
C ALA A 70 -1.56 -5.71 -10.27
N LYS A 71 -1.71 -4.48 -9.75
CA LYS A 71 -2.57 -3.44 -10.34
C LYS A 71 -1.80 -2.45 -11.23
N TYR A 72 -0.56 -2.13 -10.88
CA TYR A 72 0.22 -1.03 -11.47
C TYR A 72 1.62 -1.41 -11.96
N GLY A 73 2.11 -2.59 -11.57
CA GLY A 73 3.36 -3.18 -12.05
C GLY A 73 3.27 -3.62 -13.51
#